data_AF-A0A7J6PPA8-F1
#
_entry.id   AF-A0A7J6PPA8-F1
#
_cell.length_a   1.000
_cell.length_b   1.000
_cell.length_c   1.000
_cell.angle_alpha   90.00
_cell.angle_beta   90.00
_cell.angle_gamma   90.00
#
_symmetry.space_group_name_H-M   'P 1'
#
loop_
_entity.id
_entity.type
_entity.pdbx_description
1 polymer ?
#
loop_
_entity_poly.entity_id
_entity_poly.type
_entity_poly.pdbx_seq_one_letter_code
_entity_poly.pdbx_strand_id
1 'polypeptide(L)'
;MSYHNPDRSPSRLSLGIGAAIGVSAIYASFRAKLYIDRLRDRVAQLEEELERDVPGYVRSTETDEKKASEKPDHKPVRVFMDGAFDLMHYGHMNAFRTARQLGDYLIVGVNSSETVAECKGTPPVLSDEERCEAVKACVWVDEIIPKSPYIMTPEYIQNV
;
A
#
# COMPACT_ATOMS: atom_id res chain seq x y z
N MET A 1 -20.61 -47.35 7.60
CA MET A 1 -19.69 -48.20 6.80
C MET A 1 -18.51 -47.32 6.43
N SER A 2 -17.47 -47.29 7.27
CA SER A 2 -16.30 -46.44 7.06
C SER A 2 -15.25 -47.24 6.28
N TYR A 3 -14.97 -46.84 5.04
CA TYR A 3 -13.92 -47.44 4.23
C TYR A 3 -12.56 -47.00 4.78
N HIS A 4 -11.92 -47.88 5.54
CA HIS A 4 -10.52 -47.75 5.93
C HIS A 4 -9.65 -48.21 4.76
N ASN A 5 -8.93 -47.28 4.13
CA ASN A 5 -8.00 -47.57 3.04
C ASN A 5 -6.59 -47.84 3.63
N PRO A 6 -6.06 -49.07 3.58
CA PRO A 6 -4.88 -49.46 4.36
C PRO A 6 -3.55 -49.38 3.61
N ASP A 7 -3.42 -48.60 2.53
CA ASP A 7 -2.11 -48.39 1.91
C ASP A 7 -1.92 -46.93 1.44
N ARG A 8 -1.31 -46.14 2.32
CA ARG A 8 -0.68 -44.85 1.98
C ARG A 8 0.83 -44.93 2.17
N SER A 9 1.47 -46.03 1.75
CA SER A 9 2.92 -45.98 1.58
C SER A 9 3.24 -45.13 0.34
N PRO A 10 4.07 -44.08 0.45
CA PRO A 10 4.41 -43.24 -0.70
C PRO A 10 5.06 -44.09 -1.80
N SER A 11 4.57 -43.98 -3.03
CA SER A 11 5.10 -44.74 -4.16
C SER A 11 6.59 -44.42 -4.35
N ARG A 12 7.39 -45.41 -4.78
CA ARG A 12 8.84 -45.23 -4.99
C ARG A 12 9.20 -44.03 -5.89
N LEU A 13 8.27 -43.64 -6.77
CA LEU A 13 8.36 -42.47 -7.63
C LEU A 13 8.25 -41.15 -6.85
N SER A 14 7.33 -41.04 -5.88
CA SER A 14 7.19 -39.82 -5.06
C SER A 14 8.36 -39.61 -4.11
N LEU A 15 8.96 -40.70 -3.62
CA LEU A 15 10.17 -40.63 -2.78
C LEU A 15 11.39 -40.12 -3.59
N GLY A 16 11.52 -40.55 -4.85
CA GLY A 16 12.60 -40.12 -5.75
C GLY A 16 12.49 -38.66 -6.19
N ILE A 17 11.29 -38.18 -6.50
CA ILE A 17 11.04 -36.76 -6.88
C ILE A 17 11.31 -35.83 -5.70
N GLY A 18 10.88 -36.20 -4.48
CA GLY A 18 11.13 -35.43 -3.27
C GLY A 18 12.62 -35.29 -2.94
N ALA A 19 13.40 -36.35 -3.11
CA ALA A 19 14.86 -36.32 -2.92
C ALA A 19 15.57 -35.42 -3.94
N ALA A 20 15.16 -35.45 -5.21
CA ALA A 20 15.75 -34.62 -6.26
C ALA A 20 15.52 -33.11 -6.05
N ILE A 21 14.30 -32.72 -5.63
CA ILE A 21 13.98 -31.32 -5.30
C ILE A 21 14.79 -30.86 -4.07
N GLY A 22 14.92 -31.72 -3.05
CA GLY A 22 15.71 -31.43 -1.86
C GLY A 22 17.19 -31.16 -2.17
N VAL A 23 17.83 -31.99 -2.99
CA VAL A 23 19.24 -31.80 -3.40
C VAL A 23 19.41 -30.53 -4.23
N SER A 24 18.47 -30.22 -5.14
CA SER A 24 18.50 -28.99 -5.93
C SER A 24 18.37 -27.73 -5.07
N ALA A 25 17.46 -27.73 -4.09
CA ALA A 25 17.28 -26.62 -3.16
C ALA A 25 18.54 -26.39 -2.30
N ILE A 26 19.13 -27.47 -1.76
CA ILE A 26 20.37 -27.39 -0.99
C ILE A 26 21.52 -26.86 -1.85
N TYR A 27 21.66 -27.34 -3.09
CA TYR A 27 22.67 -26.85 -4.03
C TYR A 27 22.47 -25.37 -4.39
N ALA A 28 21.23 -24.94 -4.61
CA ALA A 28 20.89 -23.55 -4.89
C ALA A 28 21.21 -22.64 -3.69
N SER A 29 20.84 -23.04 -2.47
CA SER A 29 21.17 -22.31 -1.24
C SER A 29 22.67 -22.24 -1.00
N PHE A 30 23.41 -23.32 -1.24
CA PHE A 30 24.86 -23.34 -1.11
C PHE A 30 25.54 -22.44 -2.15
N ARG A 31 25.09 -22.47 -3.41
CA ARG A 31 25.58 -21.58 -4.48
C ARG A 31 25.25 -20.11 -4.20
N ALA A 32 24.05 -19.82 -3.70
CA ALA A 32 23.66 -18.49 -3.27
C ALA A 32 24.56 -18.00 -2.11
N LYS A 33 24.86 -18.88 -1.14
CA LYS A 33 25.75 -18.54 -0.03
C LYS A 33 27.18 -18.23 -0.51
N LEU A 34 27.77 -19.11 -1.33
CA LEU A 34 29.08 -18.86 -1.93
C LEU A 34 29.13 -17.60 -2.81
N TYR A 35 28.03 -17.28 -3.48
CA TYR A 35 27.91 -16.07 -4.28
C TYR A 35 27.84 -14.82 -3.40
N ILE A 36 27.04 -14.85 -2.33
CA ILE A 36 26.93 -13.75 -1.35
C ILE A 36 28.26 -13.54 -0.63
N ASP A 37 28.94 -14.60 -0.21
CA ASP A 37 30.25 -14.52 0.45
C ASP A 37 31.27 -13.87 -0.50
N ARG A 38 31.30 -14.28 -1.78
CA ARG A 38 32.19 -13.67 -2.78
C ARG A 38 31.86 -12.21 -3.07
N LEU A 39 30.57 -11.84 -3.09
CA LEU A 39 30.16 -10.45 -3.25
C LEU A 39 30.59 -9.62 -2.06
N ARG A 40 30.44 -10.13 -0.83
CA ARG A 40 30.87 -9.45 0.38
C ARG A 40 32.38 -9.20 0.38
N ASP A 41 33.17 -10.20 0.00
CA ASP A 41 34.62 -10.05 -0.14
C ASP A 41 34.98 -8.99 -1.19
N ARG A 42 34.25 -8.95 -2.31
CA ARG A 42 34.47 -7.95 -3.36
C ARG A 42 34.11 -6.54 -2.90
N VAL A 43 33.01 -6.39 -2.17
CA VAL A 43 32.60 -5.10 -1.59
C VAL A 43 33.66 -4.61 -0.61
N ALA A 44 34.16 -5.47 0.29
CA ALA A 44 35.20 -5.11 1.24
C ALA A 44 36.51 -4.66 0.54
N GLN A 45 36.90 -5.35 -0.54
CA GLN A 45 38.07 -4.94 -1.36
C GLN A 45 37.87 -3.58 -2.02
N LEU A 46 36.67 -3.33 -2.56
CA LEU A 46 36.34 -2.06 -3.20
C LEU A 46 36.28 -0.92 -2.18
N GLU A 47 35.75 -1.17 -0.98
CA GLU A 47 35.75 -0.20 0.12
C GLU A 47 37.18 0.15 0.54
N GLU A 48 38.08 -0.83 0.63
CA GLU A 48 39.49 -0.60 0.92
C GLU A 48 40.21 0.17 -0.20
N GLU A 49 39.96 -0.18 -1.46
CA GLU A 49 40.48 0.54 -2.63
C GLU A 49 39.98 1.99 -2.68
N LEU A 50 38.69 2.19 -2.39
CA LEU A 50 38.06 3.50 -2.39
C LEU A 50 38.55 4.37 -1.24
N GLU A 51 38.77 3.81 -0.04
CA GLU A 51 39.34 4.53 1.10
C GLU A 51 40.81 4.93 0.85
N ARG A 52 41.56 4.12 0.10
CA ARG A 52 42.92 4.46 -0.32
C ARG A 52 42.93 5.62 -1.32
N ASP A 53 42.08 5.57 -2.34
CA ASP A 53 42.09 6.53 -3.44
C ASP A 53 41.34 7.83 -3.08
N VAL A 54 40.32 7.75 -2.23
CA VAL A 54 39.48 8.86 -1.76
C VAL A 54 39.14 8.69 -0.25
N PRO A 55 40.04 9.08 0.66
CA PRO A 55 39.86 8.88 2.09
C PRO A 55 38.57 9.49 2.64
N GLY A 56 37.81 8.71 3.41
CA GLY A 56 36.58 9.13 4.09
C GLY A 56 35.33 9.13 3.21
N TYR A 57 35.41 8.70 1.95
CA TYR A 57 34.26 8.64 1.04
C TYR A 57 33.20 7.65 1.53
N VAL A 58 33.60 6.43 1.92
CA VAL A 58 32.70 5.39 2.45
C VAL A 58 31.96 5.90 3.69
N ARG A 59 32.68 6.57 4.60
CA ARG A 59 32.08 7.15 5.80
C ARG A 59 31.08 8.25 5.47
N SER A 60 31.37 9.11 4.50
CA SER A 60 30.43 10.15 4.06
C SER A 60 29.15 9.55 3.48
N THR A 61 29.26 8.51 2.66
CA THR A 61 28.10 7.81 2.09
C THR A 61 27.28 7.09 3.16
N GLU A 62 27.91 6.45 4.15
CA GLU A 62 27.19 5.83 5.28
C GLU A 62 26.43 6.87 6.12
N THR A 63 27.01 8.06 6.34
CA THR A 63 26.32 9.14 7.05
C THR A 63 25.18 9.74 6.24
N ASP A 64 25.35 9.88 4.93
CA ASP A 64 24.32 10.38 4.03
C ASP A 64 23.16 9.39 3.89
N GLU A 65 23.46 8.08 3.80
CA GLU A 65 22.46 7.01 3.82
C GLU A 65 21.74 6.91 5.16
N LYS A 66 22.46 7.03 6.29
CA LYS A 66 21.83 7.03 7.63
C LYS A 66 20.89 8.22 7.80
N LYS A 67 21.32 9.42 7.36
CA LYS A 67 20.50 10.64 7.41
C LYS A 67 19.31 10.60 6.44
N ALA A 68 19.43 9.88 5.32
CA ALA A 68 18.31 9.58 4.43
C ALA A 68 17.38 8.48 4.98
N SER A 69 17.88 7.58 5.82
CA SER A 69 17.11 6.49 6.45
C SER A 69 16.33 6.95 7.68
N GLU A 70 16.76 8.04 8.34
CA GLU A 70 15.98 8.75 9.34
C GLU A 70 14.81 9.44 8.62
N LYS A 71 13.69 8.71 8.48
CA LYS A 71 12.45 9.30 8.00
C LYS A 71 12.13 10.50 8.90
N PRO A 72 11.95 11.71 8.34
CA PRO A 72 11.47 12.83 9.14
C PRO A 72 10.18 12.42 9.84
N ASP A 73 9.89 13.00 11.00
CA ASP A 73 8.62 12.86 11.71
C ASP A 73 7.48 13.30 10.77
N HIS A 74 7.01 12.36 9.96
CA HIS A 74 6.08 12.61 8.88
C HIS A 74 4.70 12.66 9.49
N LYS A 75 4.27 13.87 9.84
CA LYS A 75 2.88 14.11 10.22
C LYS A 75 2.00 13.71 9.04
N PRO A 76 1.11 12.71 9.19
CA PRO A 76 0.28 12.25 8.09
C PRO A 76 -0.61 13.39 7.58
N VAL A 77 -0.58 13.62 6.28
CA VAL A 77 -1.39 14.63 5.61
C VAL A 77 -2.77 14.03 5.36
N ARG A 78 -3.80 14.58 6.03
CA ARG A 78 -5.21 14.22 5.80
C ARG A 78 -5.76 15.13 4.70
N VAL A 79 -6.38 14.53 3.69
CA VAL A 79 -7.06 15.21 2.58
C VAL A 79 -8.56 15.03 2.78
N PHE A 80 -9.30 16.12 2.70
CA PHE A 80 -10.76 16.10 2.72
C PHE A 80 -11.31 16.47 1.34
N MET A 81 -12.30 15.72 0.88
CA MET A 81 -13.04 15.98 -0.35
C MET A 81 -14.53 15.78 -0.08
N ASP A 82 -15.39 16.65 -0.56
CA ASP A 82 -16.83 16.48 -0.45
C ASP A 82 -17.55 16.50 -1.80
N GLY A 83 -18.78 16.00 -1.81
CA GLY A 83 -19.60 15.99 -3.00
C GLY A 83 -20.90 15.19 -2.85
N ALA A 84 -21.77 15.34 -3.85
CA ALA A 84 -23.00 14.56 -3.93
C ALA A 84 -22.71 13.10 -4.30
N PHE A 85 -21.75 12.86 -5.21
CA PHE A 85 -21.35 11.53 -5.69
C PHE A 85 -22.52 10.64 -6.19
N ASP A 86 -23.56 11.28 -6.73
CA ASP A 86 -24.69 10.59 -7.33
C ASP A 86 -24.25 9.81 -8.58
N LEU A 87 -24.88 8.66 -8.82
CA LEU A 87 -24.55 7.74 -9.92
C LEU A 87 -23.03 7.53 -10.07
N MET A 88 -22.38 7.08 -9.00
CA MET A 88 -20.92 7.03 -8.87
C MET A 88 -20.24 6.34 -10.07
N HIS A 89 -19.32 7.05 -10.73
CA HIS A 89 -18.68 6.63 -11.99
C HIS A 89 -17.18 6.92 -12.00
N TYR A 90 -16.49 6.51 -13.08
CA TYR A 90 -15.03 6.67 -13.24
C TYR A 90 -14.50 8.05 -12.86
N GLY A 91 -15.19 9.13 -13.27
CA GLY A 91 -14.82 10.50 -12.91
C GLY A 91 -14.61 10.72 -11.41
N HIS A 92 -15.53 10.25 -10.56
CA HIS A 92 -15.41 10.35 -9.10
C HIS A 92 -14.24 9.50 -8.58
N MET A 93 -14.12 8.26 -9.06
CA MET A 93 -13.06 7.34 -8.64
C MET A 93 -11.66 7.88 -8.97
N ASN A 94 -11.50 8.49 -10.15
CA ASN A 94 -10.25 9.12 -10.55
C ASN A 94 -9.96 10.41 -9.76
N ALA A 95 -11.00 11.16 -9.37
CA ALA A 95 -10.84 12.30 -8.46
C ALA A 95 -10.35 11.83 -7.07
N PHE A 96 -10.95 10.77 -6.51
CA PHE A 96 -10.48 10.16 -5.25
C PHE A 96 -9.05 9.63 -5.36
N ARG A 97 -8.71 8.94 -6.46
CA ARG A 97 -7.33 8.49 -6.73
C ARG A 97 -6.34 9.66 -6.70
N THR A 98 -6.70 10.77 -7.32
CA THR A 98 -5.84 11.96 -7.39
C THR A 98 -5.75 12.65 -6.03
N ALA A 99 -6.86 12.78 -5.30
CA ALA A 99 -6.87 13.33 -3.94
C ALA A 99 -6.02 12.49 -2.98
N ARG A 100 -6.11 11.16 -3.08
CA ARG A 100 -5.32 10.21 -2.28
C ARG A 100 -3.82 10.28 -2.56
N GLN A 101 -3.41 10.83 -3.71
CA GLN A 101 -1.99 11.07 -4.03
C GLN A 101 -1.45 12.37 -3.42
N LEU A 102 -2.33 13.27 -2.95
CA LEU A 102 -1.94 14.54 -2.34
C LEU A 102 -1.68 14.42 -0.82
N GLY A 103 -1.99 13.28 -0.21
CA GLY A 103 -1.75 13.03 1.20
C GLY A 103 -1.78 11.55 1.57
N ASP A 104 -1.75 11.28 2.87
CA ASP A 104 -1.62 9.93 3.41
C ASP A 104 -2.96 9.28 3.74
N TYR A 105 -4.03 10.08 3.85
CA TYR A 105 -5.36 9.63 4.26
C TYR A 105 -6.45 10.48 3.61
N LEU A 106 -7.40 9.85 2.92
CA LEU A 106 -8.51 10.52 2.23
C LEU A 106 -9.83 10.32 2.96
N ILE A 107 -10.42 11.43 3.40
CA ILE A 107 -11.75 11.50 4.01
C ILE A 107 -12.70 12.07 2.96
N VAL A 108 -13.83 11.38 2.74
CA VAL A 108 -14.84 11.83 1.78
C VAL A 108 -16.17 12.16 2.46
N GLY A 109 -16.56 13.43 2.39
CA GLY A 109 -17.85 13.92 2.84
C GLY A 109 -18.94 13.74 1.79
N VAL A 110 -19.98 12.97 2.10
CA VAL A 110 -21.13 12.78 1.19
C VAL A 110 -22.22 13.78 1.55
N ASN A 111 -22.55 14.70 0.65
CA ASN A 111 -23.56 15.72 0.94
C ASN A 111 -24.96 15.10 1.09
N SER A 112 -25.79 15.64 1.98
CA SER A 112 -27.17 15.16 2.16
C SER A 112 -28.05 15.52 0.96
N SER A 113 -29.04 14.67 0.65
CA SER A 113 -29.98 14.94 -0.45
C SER A 113 -30.73 16.27 -0.28
N GLU A 114 -31.06 16.64 0.96
CA GLU A 114 -31.71 17.90 1.31
C GLU A 114 -30.83 19.09 0.90
N THR A 115 -29.58 19.15 1.40
CA THR A 115 -28.66 20.25 1.08
C THR A 115 -28.32 20.33 -0.41
N VAL A 116 -28.26 19.17 -1.10
CA VAL A 116 -28.03 19.13 -2.55
C VAL A 116 -29.24 19.67 -3.30
N ALA A 117 -30.46 19.29 -2.91
CA ALA A 117 -31.69 19.79 -3.52
C ALA A 117 -31.84 21.30 -3.32
N GLU A 118 -31.56 21.81 -2.12
CA GLU A 118 -31.60 23.24 -1.83
C GLU A 118 -30.62 24.04 -2.70
N CYS A 119 -29.39 23.53 -2.86
CA CYS A 119 -28.33 24.27 -3.57
C CYS A 119 -28.32 24.06 -5.09
N LYS A 120 -28.77 22.90 -5.58
CA LYS A 120 -28.75 22.53 -7.02
C LYS A 120 -30.14 22.46 -7.66
N GLY A 121 -31.21 22.64 -6.88
CA GLY A 121 -32.60 22.66 -7.34
C GLY A 121 -33.22 21.29 -7.57
N THR A 122 -32.49 20.19 -7.40
CA THR A 122 -33.02 18.82 -7.55
C THR A 122 -32.24 17.87 -6.65
N PRO A 123 -32.92 16.95 -5.94
CA PRO A 123 -32.21 15.94 -5.15
C PRO A 123 -31.46 14.95 -6.06
N PRO A 124 -30.43 14.27 -5.53
CA PRO A 124 -29.82 13.12 -6.18
C PRO A 124 -30.84 12.04 -6.55
N VAL A 125 -30.50 11.22 -7.55
CA VAL A 125 -31.29 10.04 -7.94
C VAL A 125 -31.17 8.94 -6.87
N LEU A 126 -29.96 8.73 -6.34
CA LEU A 126 -29.69 7.74 -5.30
C LEU A 126 -29.87 8.33 -3.90
N SER A 127 -30.32 7.50 -2.96
CA SER A 127 -30.43 7.85 -1.54
C SER A 127 -29.08 8.20 -0.92
N ASP A 128 -29.10 8.89 0.22
CA ASP A 128 -27.88 9.23 0.98
C ASP A 128 -27.09 7.97 1.32
N GLU A 129 -27.77 6.90 1.73
CA GLU A 129 -27.19 5.61 2.09
C GLU A 129 -26.54 4.93 0.88
N GLU A 130 -27.22 4.87 -0.27
CA GLU A 130 -26.67 4.26 -1.49
C GLU A 130 -25.41 4.99 -1.98
N ARG A 131 -25.40 6.33 -1.91
CA ARG A 131 -24.24 7.14 -2.28
C ARG A 131 -23.09 6.93 -1.30
N CYS A 132 -23.36 6.85 0.00
CA CYS A 132 -22.35 6.53 1.01
C CYS A 132 -21.73 5.16 0.77
N GLU A 133 -22.53 4.12 0.52
CA GLU A 133 -22.03 2.77 0.26
C GLU A 133 -21.24 2.71 -1.05
N ALA A 134 -21.66 3.43 -2.09
CA ALA A 134 -20.89 3.54 -3.33
C ALA A 134 -19.51 4.16 -3.07
N VAL A 135 -19.44 5.29 -2.36
CA VAL A 135 -18.17 5.97 -2.03
C VAL A 135 -17.28 5.07 -1.17
N LYS A 136 -17.85 4.42 -0.14
CA LYS A 136 -17.15 3.49 0.76
C LYS A 136 -16.52 2.29 0.04
N ALA A 137 -17.13 1.84 -1.06
CA ALA A 137 -16.61 0.76 -1.88
C ALA A 137 -15.39 1.17 -2.73
N CYS A 138 -15.06 2.46 -2.81
CA CYS A 138 -13.91 2.91 -3.57
C CYS A 138 -12.60 2.68 -2.80
N VAL A 139 -11.67 1.94 -3.40
CA VAL A 139 -10.37 1.55 -2.80
C VAL A 139 -9.50 2.73 -2.36
N TRP A 140 -9.72 3.93 -2.90
CA TRP A 140 -8.92 5.12 -2.60
C TRP A 140 -9.43 5.90 -1.39
N VAL A 141 -10.63 5.59 -0.89
CA VAL A 141 -11.28 6.29 0.21
C VAL A 141 -10.97 5.56 1.51
N ASP A 142 -10.38 6.26 2.47
CA ASP A 142 -10.05 5.69 3.78
C ASP A 142 -11.20 5.86 4.78
N GLU A 143 -11.92 6.98 4.71
CA GLU A 143 -13.02 7.32 5.62
C GLU A 143 -14.16 8.05 4.92
N ILE A 144 -15.39 7.82 5.38
CA ILE A 144 -16.58 8.52 4.89
C ILE A 144 -17.24 9.34 6.00
N ILE A 145 -17.76 10.51 5.65
CA ILE A 145 -18.60 11.33 6.52
C ILE A 145 -19.96 11.52 5.86
N PRO A 146 -21.03 10.88 6.37
CA PRO A 146 -22.37 11.06 5.83
C PRO A 146 -22.92 12.44 6.19
N LYS A 147 -23.84 12.95 5.35
CA LYS A 147 -24.54 14.23 5.57
C LYS A 147 -23.60 15.43 5.76
N SER A 148 -22.50 15.47 5.01
CA SER A 148 -21.60 16.63 4.95
C SER A 148 -22.38 17.85 4.44
N PRO A 149 -22.17 19.06 4.99
CA PRO A 149 -22.83 20.27 4.48
C PRO A 149 -22.39 20.53 3.03
N TYR A 150 -23.29 21.09 2.22
CA TYR A 150 -22.96 21.50 0.86
C TYR A 150 -22.15 22.81 0.82
N ILE A 151 -22.50 23.76 1.69
CA ILE A 151 -21.74 24.98 1.89
C ILE A 151 -20.73 24.70 3.00
N MET A 152 -19.47 24.56 2.60
CA MET A 152 -18.37 24.24 3.52
C MET A 152 -18.01 25.45 4.41
N THR A 153 -17.80 25.22 5.70
CA THR A 153 -17.36 26.26 6.64
C THR A 153 -15.97 25.93 7.23
N PRO A 154 -15.16 26.94 7.60
CA PRO A 154 -13.88 26.71 8.26
C PRO A 154 -14.02 25.91 9.57
N GLU A 155 -15.09 26.15 10.32
CA GLU A 155 -15.37 25.44 11.57
C GLU A 155 -15.62 23.96 11.32
N TYR A 156 -16.29 23.60 10.23
CA TYR A 156 -16.50 22.20 9.87
C TYR A 156 -15.18 21.51 9.52
N ILE A 157 -14.37 22.12 8.65
CA ILE A 157 -13.07 21.56 8.23
C ILE A 157 -12.13 21.34 9.41
N GLN A 158 -12.15 22.20 10.43
CA GLN A 158 -11.33 22.04 11.63
C GLN A 158 -11.74 20.86 12.51
N ASN A 159 -12.97 20.35 12.36
CA ASN A 159 -13.54 19.26 13.16
C ASN A 159 -13.64 17.93 12.40
N VAL A 160 -13.18 17.88 11.15
CA VAL A 160 -13.05 16.67 10.33
C VAL A 160 -11.67 16.05 10.51
#